data_AF-A0A9X5XAS0-F1
#
_entry.id   AF-A0A9X5XAS0-F1
#
_cell.length_a   1.000
_cell.length_b   1.000
_cell.length_c   1.000
_cell.angle_alpha   90.00
_cell.angle_beta   90.00
_cell.angle_gamma   90.00
#
_symmetry.space_group_name_H-M   'P 1'
#
loop_
_entity.id
_entity.type
_entity.pdbx_description
1 polymer ?
#
loop_
_entity_poly.entity_id
_entity_poly.type
_entity_poly.pdbx_seq_one_letter_code
_entity_poly.pdbx_strand_id
1 'polypeptide(L)'
;LVVETLSGLGATTVFGLPGQHALGMFDALRRSSLQYIGLRVENNAGFAADAYGRITGEAAPLLLSTGPGALTSLAALQEAAAASWSAAR
;
A
#
# COMPACT_ATOMS: atom_id res chain seq x y z
N LEU A 1 14.94 6.81 -4.17
CA LEU A 1 15.02 6.21 -2.83
C LEU A 1 13.76 5.43 -2.45
N VAL A 2 12.63 6.04 -2.03
CA VAL A 2 11.48 5.28 -1.48
C VAL A 2 10.96 4.18 -2.42
N VAL A 3 10.64 4.53 -3.67
CA VAL A 3 10.14 3.56 -4.65
C VAL A 3 11.15 2.45 -4.94
N GLU A 4 12.44 2.79 -5.05
CA GLU A 4 13.51 1.81 -5.25
C GLU A 4 13.65 0.88 -4.03
N THR A 5 13.51 1.40 -2.81
CA THR A 5 13.50 0.60 -1.58
C THR A 5 12.32 -0.36 -1.56
N LEU A 6 11.12 0.08 -1.94
CA LEU A 6 9.94 -0.79 -2.03
C LEU A 6 10.17 -1.92 -3.04
N SER A 7 10.69 -1.60 -4.24
CA SER A 7 11.08 -2.62 -5.22
C SER A 7 12.14 -3.57 -4.68
N GLY A 8 13.17 -3.07 -3.98
CA GLY A 8 14.23 -3.88 -3.38
C GLY A 8 13.75 -4.79 -2.24
N LEU A 9 12.64 -4.45 -1.59
CA LEU A 9 11.96 -5.31 -0.61
C LEU A 9 11.03 -6.35 -1.25
N GLY A 10 11.02 -6.45 -2.59
CA GLY A 10 10.22 -7.43 -3.31
C GLY A 10 8.79 -6.99 -3.62
N ALA A 11 8.45 -5.70 -3.44
CA ALA A 11 7.16 -5.20 -3.89
C ALA A 11 7.09 -5.20 -5.42
N THR A 12 5.98 -5.69 -5.96
CA THR A 12 5.65 -5.58 -7.40
C THR A 12 4.45 -4.66 -7.63
N THR A 13 3.56 -4.55 -6.65
CA THR A 13 2.29 -3.84 -6.74
C THR A 13 2.08 -2.91 -5.55
N VAL A 14 1.63 -1.68 -5.80
CA VAL A 14 1.29 -0.67 -4.79
C VAL A 14 -0.21 -0.36 -4.87
N PHE A 15 -0.87 -0.31 -3.72
CA PHE A 15 -2.30 0.01 -3.60
C PHE A 15 -2.48 1.40 -3.02
N GLY A 16 -3.55 2.10 -3.41
CA GLY A 16 -3.88 3.35 -2.74
C GLY A 16 -4.64 4.35 -3.57
N LEU A 17 -4.55 5.63 -3.19
CA LEU A 17 -5.16 6.74 -3.89
C LEU A 17 -4.37 8.04 -3.71
N PRO A 18 -4.38 8.93 -4.72
CA PRO A 18 -3.59 10.15 -4.69
C PRO A 18 -4.06 11.13 -3.61
N GLY A 19 -3.11 11.63 -2.82
CA GLY A 19 -3.28 12.77 -1.93
C GLY A 19 -2.38 13.93 -2.35
N GLN A 20 -2.82 15.17 -2.15
CA GLN A 20 -2.06 16.37 -2.55
C GLN A 20 -0.64 16.40 -1.94
N HIS A 21 -0.51 15.92 -0.70
CA HIS A 21 0.78 15.87 0.00
C HIS A 21 1.71 14.74 -0.48
N ALA A 22 1.24 13.83 -1.32
CA ALA A 22 1.98 12.66 -1.80
C ALA A 22 2.30 12.71 -3.31
N LEU A 23 2.03 13.82 -4.01
CA LEU A 23 2.16 13.90 -5.47
C LEU A 23 3.56 13.53 -5.99
N GLY A 24 4.63 13.92 -5.30
CA GLY A 24 5.99 13.52 -5.66
C GLY A 24 6.24 12.01 -5.59
N MET A 25 5.58 11.32 -4.66
CA MET A 25 5.63 9.86 -4.54
C MET A 25 4.92 9.19 -5.72
N PHE A 26 3.72 9.67 -6.08
CA PHE A 26 2.98 9.17 -7.24
C PHE A 26 3.71 9.43 -8.55
N ASP A 27 4.41 10.56 -8.65
CA ASP A 27 5.26 10.88 -9.80
C ASP A 27 6.47 9.94 -9.91
N ALA A 28 7.12 9.62 -8.80
CA ALA A 28 8.17 8.60 -8.76
C ALA A 28 7.63 7.21 -9.09
N LEU A 29 6.46 6.83 -8.56
CA LEU A 29 5.79 5.56 -8.83
C LEU A 29 5.47 5.41 -10.32
N ARG A 30 5.01 6.48 -10.98
CA ARG A 30 4.73 6.48 -12.43
C ARG A 30 5.95 6.19 -13.31
N ARG A 31 7.17 6.44 -12.79
CA ARG A 31 8.43 6.18 -13.49
C ARG A 31 9.05 4.82 -13.14
N SER A 32 8.47 4.06 -12.22
CA SER A 32 9.01 2.76 -11.82
C SER A 32 8.29 1.61 -12.52
N SER A 33 8.79 0.40 -12.27
CA SER A 33 8.15 -0.84 -12.71
C SER A 33 7.06 -1.33 -11.76
N LEU A 34 6.82 -0.64 -10.63
CA LEU A 34 5.77 -1.02 -9.69
C LEU A 34 4.40 -0.76 -10.31
N GLN A 35 3.54 -1.77 -10.32
CA GLN A 35 2.17 -1.62 -10.75
C GLN A 35 1.37 -0.83 -9.70
N TYR A 36 0.70 0.23 -10.11
CA TYR A 36 -0.17 1.00 -9.22
C TYR A 36 -1.64 0.58 -9.39
N ILE A 37 -2.27 0.15 -8.30
CA ILE A 37 -3.71 -0.13 -8.22
C ILE A 37 -4.40 1.00 -7.45
N GLY A 38 -5.16 1.81 -8.19
CA GLY A 38 -5.91 2.94 -7.66
C GLY A 38 -7.29 2.55 -7.13
N LEU A 39 -7.64 3.01 -5.93
CA LEU A 39 -8.96 2.83 -5.32
C LEU A 39 -9.61 4.18 -4.99
N ARG A 40 -10.89 4.15 -4.62
CA ARG A 40 -11.68 5.36 -4.29
C ARG A 40 -11.77 5.65 -2.79
N VAL A 41 -11.50 4.65 -1.96
CA VAL A 41 -11.67 4.71 -0.49
C VAL A 41 -10.46 4.08 0.17
N GLU A 42 -9.87 4.78 1.14
CA GLU A 42 -8.63 4.40 1.83
C GLU A 42 -8.75 3.07 2.55
N ASN A 43 -9.89 2.81 3.19
CA ASN A 43 -10.16 1.55 3.87
C ASN A 43 -10.12 0.36 2.88
N ASN A 44 -10.77 0.51 1.72
CA ASN A 44 -10.78 -0.53 0.69
C ASN A 44 -9.37 -0.77 0.14
N ALA A 45 -8.57 0.29 -0.01
CA ALA A 45 -7.19 0.16 -0.46
C ALA A 45 -6.34 -0.62 0.55
N GLY A 46 -6.53 -0.38 1.84
CA GLY A 46 -5.87 -1.14 2.91
C GLY A 46 -6.24 -2.63 2.86
N PHE A 47 -7.52 -2.96 2.80
CA PHE A 47 -7.95 -4.37 2.73
C PHE A 47 -7.51 -5.08 1.45
N ALA A 48 -7.45 -4.36 0.32
CA ALA A 48 -6.91 -4.90 -0.92
C ALA A 48 -5.41 -5.21 -0.80
N ALA A 49 -4.62 -4.30 -0.22
CA ALA A 49 -3.20 -4.51 0.01
C ALA A 49 -2.94 -5.69 0.96
N ASP A 50 -3.69 -5.77 2.04
CA ASP A 50 -3.62 -6.86 3.02
C ASP A 50 -3.94 -8.23 2.38
N ALA A 51 -5.04 -8.32 1.63
CA ALA A 51 -5.38 -9.54 0.90
C ALA A 51 -4.30 -9.92 -0.13
N TYR A 52 -3.78 -8.95 -0.87
CA TYR A 52 -2.72 -9.19 -1.86
C TYR A 52 -1.45 -9.74 -1.19
N GLY A 53 -0.99 -9.11 -0.10
CA GLY A 53 0.18 -9.56 0.65
C GLY A 53 0.02 -10.99 1.17
N ARG A 54 -1.16 -11.36 1.68
CA ARG A 54 -1.43 -12.74 2.14
C ARG A 54 -1.46 -13.78 1.02
N ILE A 55 -2.04 -13.43 -0.13
CA ILE A 55 -2.20 -14.38 -1.25
C ILE A 55 -0.86 -14.62 -1.96
N THR A 56 -0.05 -13.56 -2.08
CA THR A 56 1.19 -13.59 -2.88
C THR A 56 2.45 -13.84 -2.05
N GLY A 57 2.43 -13.50 -0.76
CA GLY A 57 3.63 -13.44 0.07
C GLY A 57 4.54 -12.26 -0.25
N GLU A 58 4.14 -11.36 -1.16
CA GLU A 58 4.91 -10.18 -1.54
C GLU A 58 4.66 -9.01 -0.57
N ALA A 59 5.64 -8.12 -0.46
CA ALA A 59 5.41 -6.83 0.18
C ALA A 59 4.35 -6.04 -0.62
N ALA A 60 3.29 -5.59 0.07
CA ALA A 60 2.17 -4.86 -0.53
C ALA A 60 2.09 -3.42 0.02
N PRO A 61 2.78 -2.43 -0.57
CA PRO A 61 2.79 -1.07 -0.08
C PRO A 61 1.44 -0.39 -0.26
N LEU A 62 1.02 0.37 0.76
CA LEU A 62 -0.20 1.17 0.78
C LEU A 62 0.16 2.66 0.76
N LEU A 63 -0.31 3.39 -0.26
CA LEU A 63 -0.03 4.82 -0.45
C LEU A 63 -1.33 5.65 -0.43
N LEU A 64 -1.54 6.42 0.64
CA LEU A 64 -2.80 7.15 0.88
C LEU A 64 -2.58 8.64 1.06
N SER A 65 -3.70 9.39 1.05
CA SER A 65 -3.71 10.77 1.51
C SER A 65 -3.45 10.88 3.01
N THR A 66 -2.91 12.03 3.43
CA THR A 66 -2.80 12.38 4.84
C THR A 66 -4.16 12.79 5.42
N GLY A 67 -4.24 12.95 6.74
CA GLY A 67 -5.45 13.43 7.43
C GLY A 67 -6.50 12.32 7.62
N PRO A 68 -7.81 12.64 7.48
CA PRO A 68 -8.89 11.67 7.71
C PRO A 68 -8.75 10.37 6.91
N GLY A 69 -8.23 10.44 5.68
CA GLY A 69 -8.00 9.25 4.84
C GLY A 69 -7.04 8.25 5.47
N ALA A 70 -5.94 8.73 6.06
CA ALA A 70 -5.02 7.87 6.80
C ALA A 70 -5.71 7.20 8.00
N LEU A 71 -6.55 7.95 8.73
CA LEU A 71 -7.33 7.41 9.84
C LEU A 71 -8.32 6.33 9.38
N THR A 72 -8.99 6.55 8.24
CA THR A 72 -9.93 5.59 7.63
C THR A 72 -9.27 4.26 7.25
N SER A 73 -7.95 4.24 7.02
CA SER A 73 -7.23 2.99 6.72
C SER A 73 -6.85 2.15 7.95
N LEU A 74 -7.01 2.69 9.17
CA LEU A 74 -6.55 2.02 10.38
C LEU A 74 -7.20 0.65 10.62
N ALA A 75 -8.47 0.48 10.26
CA ALA A 75 -9.15 -0.80 10.41
C ALA A 75 -8.46 -1.90 9.58
N ALA A 76 -8.12 -1.59 8.32
CA ALA A 76 -7.41 -2.51 7.45
C ALA A 76 -5.96 -2.77 7.91
N LEU A 77 -5.27 -1.75 8.42
CA LEU A 77 -3.93 -1.92 8.98
C LEU A 77 -3.94 -2.81 10.23
N GLN A 78 -4.97 -2.66 11.07
CA GLN A 78 -5.14 -3.48 12.26
C GLN A 78 -5.46 -4.93 11.90
N GLU A 79 -6.29 -5.17 10.88
CA GLU A 79 -6.52 -6.50 10.33
C GLU A 79 -5.20 -7.12 9.84
N ALA A 80 -4.42 -6.38 9.04
CA ALA A 80 -3.13 -6.86 8.55
C ALA A 80 -2.17 -7.22 9.68
N ALA A 81 -2.11 -6.40 10.73
CA ALA A 81 -1.27 -6.68 11.90
C ALA A 81 -1.73 -7.93 12.67
N ALA A 82 -3.04 -8.11 12.84
CA ALA A 82 -3.60 -9.20 13.64
C ALA A 82 -3.63 -10.54 12.88
N ALA A 83 -4.00 -10.52 11.61
CA ALA A 83 -4.21 -11.72 10.80
C ALA A 83 -2.97 -12.10 9.97
N SER A 84 -2.24 -11.12 9.44
CA SER A 84 -1.23 -11.34 8.39
C SER A 84 0.19 -11.51 8.95
N TRP A 85 0.54 -10.91 10.10
CA TRP A 85 1.85 -11.14 10.74
C TRP A 85 1.98 -12.57 11.27
N SER A 86 0.90 -13.25 11.65
CA SER A 86 1.00 -14.65 12.14
C SER A 86 1.51 -15.65 11.08
N ALA A 87 1.43 -15.31 9.79
CA ALA A 87 1.78 -16.19 8.67
C ALA A 87 3.22 -16.00 8.14
N ALA A 88 3.95 -14.96 8.58
CA ALA A 88 5.32 -14.67 8.12
C ALA A 88 6.41 -15.34 8.98
N ARG A 89 6.19 -16.60 9.38
CA ARG A 89 7.20 -17.46 10.02
C ARG A 89 7.87 -18.37 9.01
#